data_AF-A0A2N2X1Z0-F1
#
_entry.id   AF-A0A2N2X1Z0-F1
#
_cell.length_a   1.000
_cell.length_b   1.000
_cell.length_c   1.000
_cell.angle_alpha   90.00
_cell.angle_beta   90.00
_cell.angle_gamma   90.00
#
_symmetry.space_group_name_H-M   'P 1'
#
loop_
_entity.id
_entity.type
_entity.pdbx_description
1 polymer ?
#
loop_
_entity_poly.entity_id
_entity_poly.type
_entity_poly.pdbx_seq_one_letter_code
_entity_poly.pdbx_strand_id
1 'polypeptide(L)' 'MKQVILTIPDNKYQFFMELLKSFEYLTVEERALEVPEEQKAIVRERMKASDADPSRLVDWDKAKHQLKYKNA' A
#
# COMPACT_ATOMS: atom_id res chain seq x y z
N MET A 1 1.24 8.02 27.42
CA MET A 1 2.00 7.12 26.51
C MET A 1 2.75 7.99 25.50
N LYS A 2 3.99 7.64 25.13
CA LYS A 2 4.81 8.41 24.18
C LYS A 2 5.12 7.53 22.98
N GLN A 3 4.91 8.03 21.77
CA GLN A 3 5.18 7.32 20.52
C GLN A 3 6.37 7.98 19.82
N VAL A 4 7.28 7.17 19.28
CA VAL A 4 8.41 7.62 18.46
C VAL A 4 8.30 6.95 17.09
N ILE A 5 8.37 7.75 16.03
CA ILE A 5 8.43 7.26 14.64
C ILE A 5 9.84 7.54 14.14
N LEU A 6 10.52 6.51 13.63
CA LEU A 6 11.89 6.60 13.14
C LEU A 6 11.92 6.24 11.65
N THR A 7 12.58 7.06 10.85
CA THR A 7 12.87 6.75 9.44
C THR A 7 14.32 6.29 9.35
N ILE A 8 14.53 5.05 8.87
CA ILE A 8 15.84 4.41 8.83
C ILE A 8 16.23 4.18 7.36
N PRO A 9 17.44 4.53 6.94
CA PRO A 9 17.96 4.14 5.63
C PRO A 9 18.05 2.61 5.48
N ASP A 10 17.71 2.09 4.30
CA ASP A 10 17.64 0.64 4.04
C ASP A 10 18.93 -0.10 4.41
N ASN A 11 20.09 0.50 4.12
CA ASN A 11 21.41 -0.06 4.44
C ASN A 11 21.70 -0.14 5.96
N LYS A 12 20.90 0.51 6.80
CA LYS A 12 21.00 0.49 8.27
C LYS A 12 19.85 -0.28 8.92
N TYR A 13 18.83 -0.67 8.16
CA TYR A 13 17.65 -1.35 8.68
C TYR A 13 18.00 -2.66 9.41
N GLN A 14 18.79 -3.53 8.77
CA GLN A 14 19.16 -4.84 9.36
C GLN A 14 19.89 -4.69 10.69
N PHE A 15 20.90 -3.81 10.75
CA PHE A 15 21.61 -3.50 11.98
C PHE A 15 20.67 -3.01 13.08
N PHE A 16 19.73 -2.13 12.74
CA PHE A 16 18.78 -1.60 13.71
C PHE A 16 17.81 -2.68 14.22
N MET A 17 17.36 -3.59 13.35
CA MET A 17 16.51 -4.72 13.73
C MET A 17 17.23 -5.72 14.63
N GLU A 18 18.51 -6.00 14.37
CA GLU A 18 19.34 -6.84 15.26
C GLU A 18 19.51 -6.21 16.64
N LEU A 19 19.75 -4.90 16.68
CA LEU A 19 19.82 -4.15 17.94
C LEU A 19 18.49 -4.24 18.71
N LEU A 20 17.35 -4.04 18.03
CA LEU A 20 16.03 -4.14 18.66
C LEU A 20 15.77 -5.53 19.23
N LYS A 21 16.17 -6.59 18.50
CA LYS A 21 16.05 -7.98 18.96
C LYS A 21 16.88 -8.30 20.20
N SER A 22 17.92 -7.52 20.50
CA SER A 22 18.74 -7.72 21.70
C SER A 22 18.07 -7.25 22.99
N PHE A 23 16.99 -6.46 22.90
CA PHE A 23 16.26 -6.01 24.08
C PHE A 23 15.12 -6.98 24.41
N GLU A 24 15.22 -7.66 25.55
CA GLU A 24 14.23 -8.65 26.01
C GLU A 24 12.83 -8.08 26.32
N TYR A 25 12.71 -6.75 26.43
CA TYR A 25 11.48 -6.05 26.79
C TYR A 25 10.81 -5.29 25.63
N LEU A 26 11.35 -5.40 24.41
CA LEU A 26 10.79 -4.73 23.25
C LEU A 26 9.91 -5.67 22.42
N THR A 27 8.64 -5.30 22.26
CA THR A 27 7.77 -5.90 21.24
C THR A 27 8.00 -5.17 19.92
N VAL A 28 8.65 -5.83 18.97
CA VAL A 28 8.79 -5.31 17.60
C VAL A 28 7.55 -5.75 16.81
N GLU A 29 6.57 -4.85 16.66
CA GLU A 29 5.45 -5.05 15.73
C GLU A 29 5.91 -4.72 14.31
N GLU A 30 6.40 -5.72 13.58
CA GLU A 30 6.58 -5.59 12.14
C GLU A 30 5.20 -5.66 11.48
N ARG A 31 4.59 -4.50 11.26
CA ARG A 31 3.41 -4.40 10.40
C ARG A 31 3.88 -4.53 8.96
N ALA A 32 4.17 -5.75 8.54
CA ALA A 32 4.14 -6.07 7.13
C ALA A 32 2.75 -5.68 6.62
N LEU A 33 2.69 -4.74 5.67
CA LEU A 33 1.47 -4.48 4.90
C LEU A 33 1.27 -5.69 3.97
N GLU A 34 0.94 -6.84 4.56
CA GLU A 34 0.69 -8.07 3.83
C GLU A 34 -0.71 -7.96 3.21
N VAL A 35 -0.74 -7.56 1.93
CA VAL A 35 -1.97 -7.56 1.16
C VAL A 35 -2.37 -9.02 0.89
N PRO A 36 -3.57 -9.46 1.30
CA PRO A 36 -4.04 -10.82 1.04
C PRO A 36 -4.03 -11.16 -0.46
N GLU A 37 -3.70 -12.40 -0.82
CA GLU A 37 -3.68 -12.83 -2.23
C GLU A 37 -5.04 -12.68 -2.92
N GLU A 38 -6.14 -12.82 -2.20
CA GLU A 38 -7.50 -12.58 -2.72
C GLU A 38 -7.65 -11.15 -3.26
N GLN A 39 -7.14 -10.16 -2.51
CA GLN A 39 -7.18 -8.77 -2.94
C GLN A 39 -6.26 -8.53 -4.14
N LYS A 40 -5.09 -9.18 -4.19
CA LYS A 40 -4.19 -9.13 -5.35
C LYS A 40 -4.84 -9.78 -6.58
N ALA A 41 -5.56 -10.88 -6.42
CA ALA A 41 -6.24 -11.58 -7.50
C ALA A 41 -7.30 -10.68 -8.17
N ILE A 42 -8.11 -9.96 -7.37
CA ILE A 42 -9.10 -9.00 -7.89
C ILE A 42 -8.44 -7.89 -8.70
N VAL A 43 -7.32 -7.34 -8.21
CA VAL A 43 -6.59 -6.29 -8.96
C VAL A 43 -6.03 -6.84 -10.27
N ARG A 44 -5.44 -8.04 -10.26
CA ARG A 44 -4.92 -8.70 -11.47
C ARG A 44 -6.01 -8.98 -12.49
N GLU A 45 -7.18 -9.45 -12.06
CA GLU A 45 -8.34 -9.67 -12.93
C GLU A 45 -8.81 -8.37 -13.57
N ARG A 46 -8.90 -7.30 -12.77
CA ARG A 46 -9.20 -5.96 -13.30
C ARG A 46 -8.15 -5.59 -14.34
N MET A 47 -6.86 -5.64 -14.05
CA MET A 47 -5.82 -5.29 -15.04
C MET A 47 -6.01 -6.03 -16.36
N LYS A 48 -6.16 -7.36 -16.32
CA LYS A 48 -6.38 -8.20 -17.52
C LYS A 48 -7.58 -7.74 -18.35
N ALA A 49 -8.69 -7.44 -17.69
CA ALA A 49 -9.88 -6.99 -18.39
C ALA A 49 -9.72 -5.56 -18.98
N SER A 50 -8.73 -4.77 -18.51
CA SER A 50 -8.36 -3.45 -19.10
C SER A 50 -7.49 -3.60 -20.31
N ASP A 51 -6.58 -4.55 -20.25
CA ASP A 51 -5.72 -4.87 -21.39
C ASP A 51 -6.57 -5.47 -22.53
N ALA A 52 -7.56 -6.31 -22.18
CA ALA A 52 -8.48 -6.92 -23.14
C ALA A 52 -9.50 -5.92 -23.71
N ASP A 53 -10.01 -5.00 -22.90
CA ASP A 53 -10.93 -3.94 -23.33
C ASP A 53 -10.49 -2.57 -22.79
N PRO A 54 -9.66 -1.83 -23.54
CA PRO A 54 -9.24 -0.49 -23.15
C PRO A 54 -10.39 0.52 -23.11
N SER A 55 -11.52 0.26 -23.78
CA SER A 55 -12.63 1.22 -23.87
C SER A 55 -13.37 1.44 -22.54
N ARG A 56 -13.24 0.48 -21.62
CA ARG A 56 -13.77 0.61 -20.25
C ARG A 56 -13.00 1.61 -19.39
N LEU A 57 -11.81 2.03 -19.83
CA LEU A 57 -11.02 3.06 -19.17
C LEU A 57 -11.48 4.44 -19.66
N VAL A 58 -11.83 5.30 -18.72
CA VAL A 58 -12.23 6.66 -19.01
C VAL A 58 -11.04 7.58 -18.77
N ASP A 59 -10.81 8.50 -19.71
CA ASP A 59 -9.84 9.57 -19.55
C ASP A 59 -10.09 10.35 -18.25
N TRP A 60 -9.02 10.74 -17.56
CA TRP A 60 -9.11 11.36 -16.26
C TRP A 60 -9.89 12.68 -16.28
N ASP A 61 -9.73 13.50 -17.32
CA ASP A 61 -10.47 14.76 -17.42
C ASP A 61 -11.97 14.48 -17.58
N LYS A 62 -12.34 13.49 -18.39
CA LYS A 62 -13.76 13.06 -18.53
C LYS A 62 -14.32 12.51 -17.22
N ALA A 63 -13.58 11.66 -16.53
CA ALA A 63 -13.98 11.08 -15.25
C ALA A 63 -14.18 12.16 -14.18
N LYS A 64 -13.26 13.13 -14.11
CA LYS A 64 -13.31 14.26 -13.17
C LYS A 64 -14.57 15.12 -13.38
N HIS A 65 -14.98 15.36 -14.62
CA HIS A 65 -16.23 16.07 -14.91
C HIS A 65 -17.44 15.28 -14.40
N GLN A 66 -17.53 13.98 -14.71
CA GLN A 66 -18.64 13.13 -14.27
C GLN A 66 -18.79 13.06 -12.74
N LEU A 67 -17.69 13.05 -12.00
CA LEU A 67 -17.70 13.07 -10.53
C LEU A 67 -18.20 14.40 -9.95
N LYS A 68 -17.85 15.52 -10.59
CA LYS A 68 -18.31 16.85 -10.15
C LYS A 68 -19.82 17.06 -10.34
N TYR A 69 -20.42 16.44 -11.36
CA TYR A 69 -21.86 16.56 -11.63
C TYR A 69 -22.73 15.58 -10.84
N LYS A 70 -22.14 14.62 -10.12
CA LYS A 70 -22.91 13.65 -9.30
C LYS A 70 -23.26 14.16 -7.89
N ASN A 71 -22.78 15.35 -7.52
CA ASN A 71 -23.00 16.01 -6.24
C ASN A 71 -23.85 17.29 -6.36
N ALA A 72 -24.71 17.40 -7.37
CA ALA A 72 -25.67 18.49 -7.55
C ALA A 72 -27.10 17.96 -7.54
#